data_AF-A0A533W5K3-F1
#
_entry.id   AF-A0A533W5K3-F1
#
_cell.length_a   1.000
_cell.length_b   1.000
_cell.length_c   1.000
_cell.angle_alpha   90.00
_cell.angle_beta   90.00
_cell.angle_gamma   90.00
#
_symmetry.space_group_name_H-M   'P 1'
#
loop_
_entity.id
_entity.type
_entity.pdbx_description
1 polymer ?
#
loop_
_entity_poly.entity_id
_entity_poly.type
_entity_poly.pdbx_seq_one_letter_code
_entity_poly.pdbx_strand_id
1 'polypeptide(L)'
;MGSAFAGVKAGILAGIVYAGSMGLFNVLLLYALKGDVLQFLSANLPSACGGVAGGFRPTPEECFSSVVLVYIPYFIFLGFVISLVFAAAYGILYEHLPGQSPRVKAASMGLLLLIALLYLGLAGLSFEYTARILISLFDVAATIVYAVILGGLYRRYTRSVEFVSQDENSLKIIVDGRNLTGKTRTFHLRSSHEVKGETSGDSSFKEWAISGGVSIEDPRSFRTTIEVNGDGMLKAFSTKKR
;
A
#
# COMPACT_ATOMS: atom_id res chain seq x y z
N MET A 1 5.58 -8.33 12.36
CA MET A 1 4.29 -7.65 12.04
C MET A 1 4.45 -6.16 11.68
N GLY A 2 5.60 -5.52 11.97
CA GLY A 2 5.76 -4.06 11.76
C GLY A 2 5.60 -3.54 10.32
N SER A 3 5.94 -4.33 9.30
CA SER A 3 5.85 -3.88 7.90
C SER A 3 4.40 -3.70 7.41
N ALA A 4 3.47 -4.53 7.89
CA ALA A 4 2.05 -4.43 7.52
C ALA A 4 1.42 -3.14 8.05
N PHE A 5 1.74 -2.77 9.30
CA PHE A 5 1.23 -1.55 9.92
C PHE A 5 1.73 -0.28 9.22
N ALA A 6 2.98 -0.28 8.76
CA ALA A 6 3.50 0.80 7.92
C ALA A 6 2.75 0.91 6.58
N GLY A 7 2.39 -0.23 5.98
CA GLY A 7 1.52 -0.31 4.80
C GLY A 7 0.16 0.33 5.03
N VAL A 8 -0.52 -0.04 6.13
CA VAL A 8 -1.82 0.54 6.50
C VAL A 8 -1.73 2.04 6.74
N LYS A 9 -0.72 2.51 7.50
CA LYS A 9 -0.53 3.96 7.75
C LYS A 9 -0.31 4.75 6.46
N ALA A 10 0.56 4.26 5.59
CA ALA A 10 0.79 4.87 4.28
C ALA A 10 -0.48 4.83 3.42
N GLY A 11 -1.22 3.71 3.48
CA GLY A 11 -2.49 3.48 2.79
C GLY A 11 -3.60 4.43 3.19
N ILE A 12 -3.76 4.73 4.48
CA ILE A 12 -4.76 5.68 4.96
C ILE A 12 -4.52 7.06 4.35
N LEU A 13 -3.29 7.56 4.40
CA LEU A 13 -2.95 8.87 3.85
C LEU A 13 -3.08 8.91 2.33
N ALA A 14 -2.55 7.89 1.62
CA ALA A 14 -2.68 7.79 0.17
C ALA A 14 -4.15 7.63 -0.26
N GLY A 15 -4.92 6.82 0.48
CA GLY A 15 -6.33 6.56 0.27
C GLY A 15 -7.20 7.79 0.48
N ILE A 16 -6.92 8.63 1.48
CA ILE A 16 -7.65 9.90 1.69
C ILE A 16 -7.43 10.84 0.49
N VAL A 17 -6.18 10.99 0.04
CA VAL A 17 -5.87 11.83 -1.13
C VAL A 17 -6.56 11.29 -2.38
N TYR A 18 -6.48 9.97 -2.61
CA TYR A 18 -7.14 9.28 -3.71
C TYR A 18 -8.66 9.49 -3.69
N ALA A 19 -9.32 9.10 -2.59
CA ALA A 19 -10.76 9.18 -2.40
C ALA A 19 -11.28 10.62 -2.50
N GLY A 20 -10.58 11.57 -1.87
CA GLY A 20 -10.91 12.99 -1.95
C GLY A 20 -10.80 13.55 -3.37
N SER A 21 -9.73 13.20 -4.10
CA SER A 21 -9.54 13.62 -5.49
C SER A 21 -10.60 13.03 -6.42
N MET A 22 -10.93 11.75 -6.25
CA MET A 22 -11.99 11.06 -6.97
C MET A 22 -13.35 11.69 -6.73
N GLY A 23 -13.67 11.98 -5.47
CA GLY A 23 -14.95 12.59 -5.13
C GLY A 23 -15.11 13.99 -5.69
N LEU A 24 -14.08 14.82 -5.51
CA LEU A 24 -14.07 16.17 -6.06
C LEU A 24 -14.21 16.14 -7.60
N PHE A 25 -13.45 15.29 -8.28
CA PHE A 25 -13.50 15.17 -9.73
C PHE A 25 -14.88 14.71 -10.24
N ASN A 26 -15.45 13.67 -9.63
CA ASN A 26 -16.78 13.16 -10.01
C ASN A 26 -17.88 14.21 -9.82
N VAL A 27 -17.85 14.94 -8.70
CA VAL A 27 -18.79 16.04 -8.44
C VAL A 27 -18.63 17.14 -9.50
N LEU A 28 -17.40 17.61 -9.72
CA LEU A 28 -17.13 18.66 -10.72
C LEU A 28 -17.56 18.25 -12.12
N LEU A 29 -17.27 17.01 -12.53
CA LEU A 29 -17.65 16.48 -13.84
C LEU A 29 -19.18 16.43 -14.00
N LEU A 30 -19.91 15.97 -12.99
CA LEU A 30 -21.38 15.96 -13.01
C LEU A 30 -21.98 17.35 -13.11
N TYR A 31 -21.42 18.33 -12.41
CA TYR A 31 -21.89 19.71 -12.51
C TYR A 31 -21.53 20.35 -13.85
N ALA A 32 -20.35 20.03 -14.41
CA ALA A 32 -19.93 20.50 -15.72
C ALA A 32 -20.81 19.95 -16.86
N LEU A 33 -21.22 18.69 -16.74
CA LEU A 33 -22.07 17.99 -17.72
C LEU A 33 -23.55 17.94 -17.28
N LYS A 34 -23.99 18.86 -16.41
CA LYS A 34 -25.32 18.80 -15.79
C LYS A 34 -26.45 18.73 -16.83
N GLY A 35 -26.34 19.47 -17.92
CA GLY A 35 -27.34 19.47 -19.00
C GLY A 35 -27.52 18.08 -19.61
N ASP A 36 -26.41 17.46 -20.02
CA ASP A 36 -26.39 16.13 -20.64
C ASP A 36 -26.83 15.04 -19.66
N VAL A 37 -26.40 15.15 -18.39
CA VAL A 37 -26.81 14.22 -17.32
C VAL A 37 -28.31 14.31 -17.06
N LEU A 38 -28.89 15.51 -16.96
CA LEU A 38 -30.34 15.67 -16.78
C LEU A 38 -31.11 15.16 -17.98
N GLN A 39 -30.62 15.39 -19.21
CA GLN A 39 -31.23 14.84 -20.42
C GLN A 39 -31.19 13.31 -20.41
N PHE A 40 -30.05 12.70 -20.05
CA PHE A 40 -29.91 11.26 -19.93
C PHE A 40 -30.85 10.68 -18.86
N LEU A 41 -30.90 11.29 -17.68
CA LEU A 41 -31.80 10.89 -16.59
C LEU A 41 -33.26 11.00 -17.01
N SER A 42 -33.62 12.05 -17.77
CA SER A 42 -34.98 12.23 -18.30
C SER A 42 -35.39 11.07 -19.24
N ALA A 43 -34.45 10.57 -20.03
CA ALA A 43 -34.67 9.47 -20.96
C ALA A 43 -34.66 8.08 -20.28
N ASN A 44 -33.95 7.93 -19.16
CA ASN A 44 -33.68 6.64 -18.50
C ASN A 44 -34.21 6.56 -17.05
N LEU A 45 -35.13 7.45 -16.66
CA LEU A 45 -35.66 7.58 -15.30
C LEU A 45 -36.06 6.25 -14.61
N PRO A 46 -36.79 5.34 -15.29
CA PRO A 46 -37.26 4.12 -14.64
C PRO A 46 -36.11 3.21 -14.18
N SER A 47 -35.00 3.18 -14.91
CA SER A 47 -33.84 2.33 -14.62
C SER A 47 -32.76 3.03 -13.80
N ALA A 48 -32.61 4.34 -13.92
CA ALA A 48 -31.55 5.10 -13.24
C ALA A 48 -31.94 5.55 -11.83
N CYS A 49 -33.23 5.77 -11.57
CA CYS A 49 -33.73 6.33 -10.31
C CYS A 49 -34.68 5.36 -9.56
N GLY A 50 -34.77 4.11 -10.03
CA GLY A 50 -35.68 3.08 -9.54
C GLY A 50 -35.23 2.45 -8.22
N GLY A 51 -35.26 3.22 -7.13
CA GLY A 51 -34.93 2.73 -5.78
C GLY A 51 -35.86 3.22 -4.68
N VAL A 52 -36.80 4.12 -4.96
CA VAL A 52 -37.66 4.70 -3.92
C VAL A 52 -38.90 3.83 -3.74
N ALA A 53 -38.90 3.01 -2.69
CA ALA A 53 -40.07 2.27 -2.24
C ALA A 53 -41.19 3.26 -1.84
N GLY A 54 -42.17 3.47 -2.72
CA GLY A 54 -43.29 4.37 -2.44
C GLY A 54 -44.16 4.81 -3.62
N GLY A 55 -43.90 4.36 -4.85
CA GLY A 55 -44.73 4.69 -6.02
C GLY A 55 -44.57 6.13 -6.54
N PHE A 56 -43.75 6.95 -5.89
CA PHE A 56 -43.40 8.29 -6.36
C PHE A 56 -42.28 8.19 -7.42
N ARG A 57 -42.51 8.76 -8.60
CA ARG A 57 -41.46 8.89 -9.63
C ARG A 57 -40.67 10.16 -9.31
N PRO A 58 -39.40 10.06 -8.87
CA PRO A 58 -38.61 11.24 -8.55
C PRO A 58 -38.43 12.12 -9.79
N THR A 59 -38.30 13.42 -9.59
CA THR A 59 -37.95 14.34 -10.69
C THR A 59 -36.48 14.11 -11.12
N PRO A 60 -36.09 14.45 -12.37
CA PRO A 60 -34.69 14.38 -12.80
C PRO A 60 -33.73 15.11 -11.85
N GLU A 61 -34.16 16.24 -11.29
CA GLU A 61 -33.40 17.05 -10.34
C GLU A 61 -33.21 16.36 -8.99
N GLU A 62 -34.26 15.72 -8.46
CA GLU A 62 -34.16 14.91 -7.24
C GLU A 62 -33.22 13.72 -7.44
N CYS A 63 -33.27 13.10 -8.61
CA CYS A 63 -32.39 11.99 -8.95
C CYS A 63 -30.93 12.45 -9.09
N PHE A 64 -30.67 13.58 -9.75
CA PHE A 64 -29.34 14.19 -9.82
C PHE A 64 -28.80 14.52 -8.43
N SER A 65 -29.63 15.10 -7.56
CA SER A 65 -29.26 15.41 -6.18
C SER A 65 -28.90 14.14 -5.39
N SER A 66 -29.68 13.06 -5.55
CA SER A 66 -29.40 11.75 -4.94
C SER A 66 -28.08 11.16 -5.43
N VAL A 67 -27.78 11.26 -6.73
CA VAL A 67 -26.49 10.81 -7.28
C VAL A 67 -25.32 11.53 -6.62
N VAL A 68 -25.41 12.87 -6.50
CA VAL A 68 -24.34 13.70 -5.93
C VAL A 68 -24.19 13.46 -4.41
N LEU A 69 -25.29 13.36 -3.67
CA LEU A 69 -25.27 13.32 -2.21
C LEU A 69 -25.14 11.91 -1.62
N VAL A 70 -25.56 10.87 -2.33
CA VAL A 70 -25.62 9.51 -1.80
C VAL A 70 -24.69 8.58 -2.58
N TYR A 71 -24.89 8.48 -3.89
CA TYR A 71 -24.15 7.50 -4.71
C TYR A 71 -22.66 7.82 -4.77
N ILE A 72 -22.28 9.07 -5.06
CA ILE A 72 -20.86 9.44 -5.13
C ILE A 72 -20.13 9.18 -3.80
N PRO A 73 -20.60 9.67 -2.63
CA PRO A 73 -19.98 9.33 -1.34
C PRO A 73 -19.89 7.84 -1.08
N TYR A 74 -20.92 7.07 -1.44
CA TYR A 74 -20.91 5.60 -1.29
C TYR A 74 -19.81 4.95 -2.14
N PHE A 75 -19.69 5.31 -3.42
CA PHE A 75 -18.64 4.79 -4.31
C PHE A 75 -17.24 5.19 -3.84
N ILE A 76 -17.06 6.44 -3.42
CA ILE A 76 -15.77 6.92 -2.87
C ILE A 76 -15.39 6.13 -1.63
N PHE A 77 -16.34 5.92 -0.72
CA PHE A 77 -16.11 5.16 0.51
C PHE A 77 -15.69 3.72 0.20
N LEU A 78 -16.41 3.05 -0.72
CA LEU A 78 -16.06 1.69 -1.13
C LEU A 78 -14.68 1.62 -1.80
N GLY A 79 -14.37 2.57 -2.69
CA GLY A 79 -13.06 2.70 -3.32
C GLY A 79 -11.94 2.94 -2.30
N PHE A 80 -12.20 3.76 -1.27
CA PHE A 80 -11.28 3.98 -0.16
C PHE A 80 -11.01 2.67 0.61
N VAL A 81 -12.05 1.91 0.97
CA VAL A 81 -11.91 0.63 1.67
C VAL A 81 -11.07 -0.35 0.86
N ILE A 82 -11.34 -0.48 -0.44
CA ILE A 82 -10.55 -1.34 -1.33
C ILE A 82 -9.09 -0.87 -1.38
N SER A 83 -8.85 0.43 -1.51
CA SER A 83 -7.48 0.98 -1.49
C SER A 83 -6.73 0.67 -0.19
N LEU A 84 -7.42 0.60 0.96
CA LEU A 84 -6.81 0.18 2.23
C LEU A 84 -6.42 -1.29 2.23
N VAL A 85 -7.26 -2.16 1.66
CA VAL A 85 -6.94 -3.59 1.51
C VAL A 85 -5.68 -3.76 0.67
N PHE A 86 -5.58 -3.05 -0.45
CA PHE A 86 -4.38 -3.08 -1.30
C PHE A 86 -3.14 -2.51 -0.61
N ALA A 87 -3.27 -1.45 0.20
CA ALA A 87 -2.16 -0.92 0.97
C ALA A 87 -1.67 -1.87 2.07
N ALA A 88 -2.60 -2.57 2.74
CA ALA A 88 -2.27 -3.60 3.71
C ALA A 88 -1.54 -4.78 3.03
N ALA A 89 -2.08 -5.24 1.90
CA ALA A 89 -1.46 -6.27 1.07
C ALA A 89 -0.05 -5.85 0.61
N TYR A 90 0.12 -4.59 0.21
CA TYR A 90 1.43 -4.04 -0.16
C TYR A 90 2.43 -4.12 1.00
N GLY A 91 2.05 -3.76 2.23
CA GLY A 91 2.93 -3.86 3.39
C GLY A 91 3.28 -5.28 3.82
N ILE A 92 2.38 -6.24 3.59
CA ILE A 92 2.59 -7.67 3.90
C ILE A 92 3.47 -8.34 2.83
N LEU A 93 3.17 -8.08 1.55
CA LEU A 93 3.81 -8.71 0.40
C LEU A 93 5.00 -7.94 -0.13
N TYR A 94 5.38 -6.81 0.48
CA TYR A 94 6.42 -5.89 0.00
C TYR A 94 7.71 -6.60 -0.46
N GLU A 95 8.16 -7.60 0.29
CA GLU A 95 9.39 -8.35 0.00
C GLU A 95 9.25 -9.32 -1.19
N HIS A 96 8.03 -9.78 -1.46
CA HIS A 96 7.73 -10.69 -2.59
C HIS A 96 7.40 -9.94 -3.88
N LEU A 97 7.09 -8.64 -3.79
CA LEU A 97 6.78 -7.84 -4.98
C LEU A 97 8.03 -7.63 -5.83
N PRO A 98 7.93 -7.77 -7.17
CA PRO A 98 9.05 -7.57 -8.07
C PRO A 98 9.47 -6.09 -8.12
N GLY A 99 10.77 -5.87 -8.33
CA GLY A 99 11.37 -4.55 -8.47
C GLY A 99 12.31 -4.19 -7.31
N GLN A 100 13.32 -3.37 -7.61
CA GLN A 100 14.33 -2.97 -6.61
C GLN A 100 13.90 -1.76 -5.78
N SER A 101 13.10 -0.86 -6.36
CA SER A 101 12.70 0.38 -5.67
C SER A 101 11.29 0.28 -5.06
N PRO A 102 11.05 0.93 -3.90
CA PRO A 102 9.73 0.99 -3.30
C PRO A 102 8.67 1.57 -4.26
N ARG A 103 9.07 2.52 -5.12
CA ARG A 103 8.16 3.14 -6.09
C ARG A 103 7.69 2.16 -7.16
N VAL A 104 8.60 1.32 -7.68
CA VAL A 104 8.23 0.29 -8.67
C VAL A 104 7.30 -0.76 -8.07
N LYS A 105 7.58 -1.19 -6.83
CA LYS A 105 6.69 -2.11 -6.09
C LYS A 105 5.31 -1.49 -5.80
N ALA A 106 5.26 -0.21 -5.48
CA ALA A 106 3.98 0.47 -5.26
C ALA A 106 3.21 0.66 -6.57
N ALA A 107 3.91 0.91 -7.69
CA ALA A 107 3.30 1.03 -9.01
C ALA A 107 2.60 -0.27 -9.45
N SER A 108 3.19 -1.44 -9.18
CA SER A 108 2.54 -2.73 -9.48
C SER A 108 1.26 -2.93 -8.65
N MET A 109 1.27 -2.56 -7.37
CA MET A 109 0.05 -2.59 -6.55
C MET A 109 -0.99 -1.56 -6.97
N GLY A 110 -0.56 -0.37 -7.41
CA GLY A 110 -1.45 0.62 -8.01
C GLY A 110 -2.15 0.07 -9.26
N LEU A 111 -1.40 -0.57 -10.16
CA LEU A 111 -1.98 -1.21 -11.34
C LEU A 111 -3.00 -2.29 -10.98
N LEU A 112 -2.71 -3.13 -9.98
CA LEU A 112 -3.66 -4.13 -9.51
C LEU A 112 -4.92 -3.50 -8.91
N LEU A 113 -4.77 -2.40 -8.15
CA LEU A 113 -5.89 -1.63 -7.64
C LEU A 113 -6.76 -1.09 -8.79
N LEU A 114 -6.16 -0.49 -9.81
CA LEU A 114 -6.89 0.02 -10.97
C LEU A 114 -7.69 -1.08 -11.67
N ILE A 115 -7.08 -2.23 -11.91
CA ILE A 115 -7.76 -3.39 -12.52
C ILE A 115 -8.94 -3.84 -11.65
N ALA A 116 -8.76 -3.91 -10.33
CA ALA A 116 -9.83 -4.28 -9.42
C ALA A 116 -10.99 -3.27 -9.44
N LEU A 117 -10.70 -1.96 -9.45
CA LEU A 117 -11.72 -0.92 -9.52
C LEU A 117 -12.51 -0.95 -10.83
N LEU A 118 -11.82 -1.18 -11.96
CA LEU A 118 -12.47 -1.35 -13.27
C LEU A 118 -13.36 -2.59 -13.29
N TYR A 119 -12.88 -3.72 -12.77
CA TYR A 119 -13.64 -4.97 -12.72
C TYR A 119 -14.89 -4.86 -11.84
N LEU A 120 -14.80 -4.14 -10.72
CA LEU A 120 -15.92 -3.93 -9.79
C LEU A 120 -16.88 -2.81 -10.23
N GLY A 121 -16.59 -2.12 -11.34
CA GLY A 121 -17.41 -0.99 -11.80
C GLY A 121 -17.35 0.23 -10.87
N LEU A 122 -16.25 0.39 -10.13
CA LEU A 122 -16.05 1.48 -9.16
C LEU A 122 -15.31 2.69 -9.76
N ALA A 123 -15.01 2.63 -11.05
CA ALA A 123 -14.43 3.73 -11.82
C ALA A 123 -15.33 4.98 -11.87
N GLY A 124 -16.62 4.85 -11.56
CA GLY A 124 -17.57 5.96 -11.50
C GLY A 124 -18.73 5.81 -12.48
N LEU A 125 -19.67 6.74 -12.39
CA LEU A 125 -20.87 6.76 -13.22
C LEU A 125 -20.54 7.41 -14.57
N SER A 126 -20.64 6.65 -15.66
CA SER A 126 -20.43 7.16 -17.01
C SER A 126 -21.74 7.13 -17.80
N PHE A 127 -22.20 8.31 -18.24
CA PHE A 127 -23.46 8.48 -18.99
C PHE A 127 -23.21 8.61 -20.50
N GLU A 128 -22.04 9.13 -20.88
CA GLU A 128 -21.63 9.34 -22.27
C GLU A 128 -20.19 8.89 -22.52
N TYR A 129 -19.84 8.72 -23.80
CA TYR A 129 -18.50 8.33 -24.25
C TYR A 129 -17.43 9.32 -23.77
N THR A 130 -17.70 10.62 -23.86
CA THR A 130 -16.77 11.68 -23.39
C THR A 130 -16.55 11.62 -21.89
N ALA A 131 -17.62 11.51 -21.11
CA ALA A 131 -17.53 11.37 -19.65
C ALA A 131 -16.76 10.09 -19.26
N ARG A 132 -17.01 8.99 -19.96
CA ARG A 132 -16.31 7.70 -19.74
C ARG A 132 -14.80 7.83 -19.97
N ILE A 133 -14.38 8.50 -21.04
CA ILE A 133 -12.96 8.74 -21.33
C ILE A 133 -12.34 9.60 -20.23
N LEU A 134 -12.98 10.71 -19.86
CA LEU A 134 -12.47 11.64 -18.84
C LEU A 134 -12.31 10.95 -17.48
N ILE A 135 -13.32 10.17 -17.07
CA ILE A 135 -13.28 9.37 -15.84
C ILE A 135 -12.14 8.35 -15.89
N SER A 136 -12.04 7.59 -16.99
CA SER A 136 -11.01 6.55 -17.12
C SER A 136 -9.59 7.13 -17.10
N LEU A 137 -9.38 8.27 -17.75
CA LEU A 137 -8.09 8.98 -17.72
C LEU A 137 -7.76 9.49 -16.32
N PHE A 138 -8.77 10.04 -15.62
CA PHE A 138 -8.60 10.50 -14.26
C PHE A 138 -8.30 9.34 -13.30
N ASP A 139 -8.99 8.20 -13.41
CA ASP A 139 -8.73 7.00 -12.59
C ASP A 139 -7.30 6.52 -12.74
N VAL A 140 -6.80 6.45 -13.98
CA VAL A 140 -5.42 6.07 -14.26
C VAL A 140 -4.46 7.05 -13.57
N ALA A 141 -4.68 8.36 -13.75
CA ALA A 141 -3.84 9.38 -13.13
C ALA A 141 -3.89 9.34 -11.59
N ALA A 142 -5.09 9.25 -11.01
CA ALA A 142 -5.31 9.17 -9.57
C ALA A 142 -4.67 7.92 -8.96
N THR A 143 -4.75 6.78 -9.65
CA THR A 143 -4.09 5.54 -9.22
C THR A 143 -2.57 5.65 -9.27
N ILE A 144 -2.00 6.29 -10.29
CA ILE A 144 -0.56 6.56 -10.36
C ILE A 144 -0.14 7.45 -9.18
N VAL A 145 -0.88 8.52 -8.91
CA VAL A 145 -0.63 9.41 -7.76
C VAL A 145 -0.71 8.63 -6.44
N TYR A 146 -1.75 7.81 -6.26
CA TYR A 146 -1.89 6.92 -5.11
C TYR A 146 -0.67 6.02 -4.93
N ALA A 147 -0.20 5.35 -5.99
CA ALA A 147 0.96 4.46 -5.93
C ALA A 147 2.24 5.22 -5.54
N VAL A 148 2.45 6.42 -6.09
CA VAL A 148 3.60 7.27 -5.75
C VAL A 148 3.57 7.67 -4.28
N ILE A 149 2.41 8.11 -3.78
CA ILE A 149 2.24 8.51 -2.37
C ILE A 149 2.43 7.30 -1.45
N LEU A 150 1.81 6.16 -1.76
CA LEU A 150 1.91 4.92 -1.00
C LEU A 150 3.37 4.47 -0.90
N GLY A 151 4.08 4.38 -2.02
CA GLY A 151 5.49 3.98 -2.05
C GLY A 151 6.40 4.94 -1.28
N GLY A 152 6.17 6.25 -1.42
CA GLY A 152 6.92 7.28 -0.71
C GLY A 152 6.70 7.26 0.81
N LEU A 153 5.44 7.18 1.25
CA LEU A 153 5.09 7.12 2.67
C LEU A 153 5.53 5.79 3.30
N TYR A 154 5.34 4.67 2.61
CA TYR A 154 5.81 3.38 3.09
C TYR A 154 7.32 3.41 3.33
N ARG A 155 8.07 3.96 2.37
CA ARG A 155 9.52 4.15 2.52
C ARG A 155 9.86 5.08 3.68
N ARG A 156 9.05 6.11 3.95
CA ARG A 156 9.26 6.99 5.11
C ARG A 156 9.18 6.21 6.43
N TYR A 157 8.24 5.28 6.55
CA TYR A 157 7.98 4.50 7.77
C TYR A 157 8.81 3.22 7.91
N THR A 158 9.55 2.81 6.87
CA THR A 158 10.25 1.52 6.87
C THR A 158 11.71 1.61 6.41
N ARG A 159 12.54 0.70 6.91
CA ARG A 159 13.95 0.58 6.55
C ARG A 159 14.30 -0.86 6.19
N SER A 160 15.21 -0.99 5.25
CA SER A 160 15.68 -2.25 4.72
C SER A 160 16.99 -2.62 5.42
N VAL A 161 17.04 -3.82 5.99
CA VAL A 161 18.26 -4.35 6.60
C VAL A 161 18.63 -5.65 5.91
N GLU A 162 19.86 -5.71 5.41
CA GLU A 162 20.45 -6.89 4.82
C GLU A 162 21.19 -7.71 5.88
N PHE A 163 20.97 -9.02 5.91
CA PHE A 163 21.58 -9.92 6.88
C PHE A 163 22.59 -10.84 6.20
N VAL A 164 23.87 -10.59 6.44
CA VAL A 164 24.97 -11.29 5.77
C VAL A 164 25.72 -12.16 6.77
N SER A 165 25.86 -13.45 6.50
CA SER A 165 26.74 -14.31 7.28
C SER A 165 28.10 -14.45 6.59
N GLN A 166 29.19 -14.52 7.35
CA GLN A 166 30.50 -14.86 6.81
C GLN A 166 30.50 -16.25 6.14
N ASP A 167 29.77 -17.20 6.73
CA ASP A 167 29.57 -18.54 6.20
C ASP A 167 28.14 -18.98 6.52
N GLU A 168 27.29 -19.00 5.48
CA GLU A 168 25.86 -19.30 5.61
C GLU A 168 25.59 -20.73 6.10
N ASN A 169 26.55 -21.66 5.92
CA ASN A 169 26.39 -23.05 6.35
C ASN A 169 26.69 -23.23 7.84
N SER A 170 27.65 -22.46 8.38
CA SER A 170 28.07 -22.59 9.78
C SER A 170 27.44 -21.57 10.71
N LEU A 171 26.95 -20.42 10.20
CA LEU A 171 26.39 -19.36 11.01
C LEU A 171 25.09 -18.82 10.41
N LYS A 172 24.00 -19.01 11.15
CA LYS A 172 22.67 -18.50 10.82
C LYS A 172 22.35 -17.26 11.65
N ILE A 173 21.75 -16.27 11.03
CA ILE A 173 21.25 -15.05 11.66
C ILE A 173 19.76 -15.23 11.92
N ILE A 174 19.40 -15.32 13.20
CA ILE A 174 18.01 -15.44 13.66
C ILE A 174 17.57 -14.09 14.21
N VAL A 175 16.47 -13.53 13.68
CA VAL A 175 15.88 -12.27 14.13
C VAL A 175 14.45 -12.51 14.54
N ASP A 176 14.10 -12.17 15.77
CA ASP A 176 12.77 -12.46 16.38
C ASP A 176 12.32 -13.91 16.13
N GLY A 177 13.25 -14.86 16.26
CA GLY A 177 13.01 -16.30 16.05
C GLY A 177 12.95 -16.77 14.59
N ARG A 178 13.24 -15.92 13.60
CA ARG A 178 13.21 -16.28 12.17
C ARG A 178 14.60 -16.25 11.55
N ASN A 179 14.93 -17.25 10.73
CA ASN A 179 16.17 -17.27 9.97
C ASN A 179 16.13 -16.27 8.80
N LEU A 180 16.95 -15.21 8.91
CA LEU A 180 17.09 -14.16 7.91
C LEU A 180 18.46 -14.18 7.19
N THR A 181 19.27 -15.22 7.38
CA THR A 181 20.58 -15.36 6.73
C THR A 181 20.49 -15.21 5.21
N GLY A 182 21.29 -14.32 4.63
CA GLY A 182 21.34 -14.04 3.19
C GLY A 182 20.12 -13.29 2.65
N LYS A 183 19.22 -12.82 3.53
CA LYS A 183 17.97 -12.15 3.14
C LYS A 183 18.01 -10.68 3.50
N THR A 184 17.26 -9.91 2.73
CA THR A 184 16.91 -8.52 3.07
C THR A 184 15.51 -8.50 3.67
N ARG A 185 15.35 -7.85 4.81
CA ARG A 185 14.06 -7.70 5.50
C ARG A 185 13.74 -6.23 5.72
N THR A 186 12.45 -5.90 5.62
CA THR A 186 11.94 -4.57 5.89
C THR A 186 11.42 -4.46 7.33
N PHE A 187 11.93 -3.48 8.07
CA PHE A 187 11.56 -3.16 9.45
C PHE A 187 10.89 -1.79 9.54
N HIS A 188 10.21 -1.54 10.66
CA HIS A 188 9.66 -0.22 10.96
C HIS A 188 10.81 0.73 11.33
N LEU A 189 10.68 2.02 11.04
CA LEU A 189 11.66 3.01 11.46
C LEU A 189 11.66 3.14 13.00
N ARG A 190 12.84 3.19 13.61
CA ARG A 190 13.04 3.23 15.07
C ARG A 190 12.43 2.02 15.78
N SER A 191 12.66 0.82 15.24
CA SER A 191 12.27 -0.43 15.89
C SER A 191 13.50 -1.15 16.47
N SER A 192 13.24 -1.94 17.50
CA SER A 192 14.23 -2.76 18.19
C SER A 192 13.87 -4.23 18.01
N HIS A 193 14.86 -5.07 17.74
CA HIS A 193 14.69 -6.48 17.42
C HIS A 193 15.76 -7.33 18.08
N GLU A 194 15.36 -8.51 18.56
CA GLU A 194 16.30 -9.47 19.11
C GLU A 194 17.00 -10.21 17.96
N VAL A 195 18.34 -10.28 18.02
CA VAL A 195 19.16 -11.00 17.04
C VAL A 195 20.03 -12.03 17.75
N LYS A 196 20.08 -13.22 17.18
CA LYS A 196 20.90 -14.33 17.63
C LYS A 196 21.73 -14.90 16.47
N GLY A 197 23.02 -15.09 16.71
CA GLY A 197 23.92 -15.85 15.85
C GLY A 197 23.87 -17.32 16.26
N GLU A 198 23.28 -18.16 15.43
CA GLU A 198 23.21 -19.61 15.66
C GLU A 198 24.31 -20.31 14.88
N THR A 199 25.27 -20.89 15.60
CA THR A 199 26.41 -21.60 15.02
C THR A 199 26.14 -23.09 14.89
N SER A 200 26.73 -23.70 13.87
CA SER A 200 26.66 -25.14 13.60
C SER A 200 28.08 -25.73 13.57
N GLY A 201 28.23 -26.96 14.06
CA GLY A 201 29.50 -27.70 14.07
C GLY A 201 30.59 -27.09 14.96
N ASP A 202 31.81 -27.06 14.44
CA ASP A 202 33.00 -26.58 15.15
C ASP A 202 33.20 -25.06 15.07
N SER A 203 32.16 -24.30 14.72
CA SER A 203 32.23 -22.84 14.69
C SER A 203 31.79 -22.23 16.02
N SER A 204 32.36 -21.07 16.36
CA SER A 204 31.92 -20.22 17.47
C SER A 204 31.61 -18.83 16.94
N PHE A 205 30.57 -18.19 17.46
CA PHE A 205 30.25 -16.80 17.16
C PHE A 205 31.42 -15.91 17.61
N LYS A 206 31.79 -14.94 16.77
CA LYS A 206 32.90 -14.03 17.05
C LYS A 206 32.40 -12.63 17.37
N GLU A 207 31.74 -12.00 16.42
CA GLU A 207 31.27 -10.62 16.51
C GLU A 207 30.25 -10.29 15.41
N TRP A 208 29.52 -9.21 15.63
CA TRP A 208 28.67 -8.54 14.66
C TRP A 208 29.40 -7.33 14.07
N ALA A 209 29.22 -7.09 12.78
CA ALA A 209 29.48 -5.78 12.17
C ALA A 209 28.18 -5.19 11.62
N ILE A 210 28.10 -3.88 11.68
CA ILE A 210 26.95 -3.10 11.23
C ILE A 210 27.40 -2.03 10.24
N SER A 211 26.50 -1.61 9.36
CA SER A 211 26.69 -0.42 8.52
C SER A 211 25.38 0.32 8.32
N GLY A 212 25.47 1.62 7.99
CA GLY A 212 24.30 2.46 7.72
C GLY A 212 23.59 2.89 9.01
N GLY A 213 22.26 2.88 9.00
CA GLY A 213 21.43 3.31 10.13
C GLY A 213 21.00 2.18 11.08
N VAL A 214 21.78 1.10 11.17
CA VAL A 214 21.56 -0.01 12.11
C VAL A 214 22.57 0.11 13.24
N SER A 215 22.11 0.04 14.48
CA SER A 215 22.96 -0.04 15.69
C SER A 215 22.73 -1.36 16.42
N ILE A 216 23.72 -1.78 17.21
CA ILE A 216 23.68 -3.02 17.98
C ILE A 216 24.15 -2.74 19.41
N GLU A 217 23.48 -3.32 20.39
CA GLU A 217 23.73 -3.07 21.81
C GLU A 217 25.08 -3.64 22.27
N ASP A 218 25.30 -4.93 22.02
CA ASP A 218 26.58 -5.62 22.26
C ASP A 218 27.03 -6.36 20.98
N PRO A 219 28.07 -5.88 20.28
CA PRO A 219 28.56 -6.52 19.06
C PRO A 219 29.29 -7.84 19.30
N ARG A 220 29.68 -8.18 20.54
CA ARG A 220 30.41 -9.42 20.87
C ARG A 220 29.52 -10.49 21.50
N SER A 221 28.31 -10.15 21.90
CA SER A 221 27.34 -11.15 22.37
C SER A 221 26.70 -11.91 21.21
N PHE A 222 26.63 -13.24 21.34
CA PHE A 222 25.92 -14.10 20.37
C PHE A 222 24.41 -13.82 20.30
N ARG A 223 23.84 -13.21 21.35
CA ARG A 223 22.44 -12.80 21.48
C ARG A 223 22.40 -11.35 21.94
N THR A 224 21.83 -10.49 21.12
CA THR A 224 21.91 -9.04 21.33
C THR A 224 20.70 -8.36 20.69
N THR A 225 20.57 -7.06 20.89
CA THR A 225 19.48 -6.25 20.37
C THR A 225 20.00 -5.36 19.25
N ILE A 226 19.31 -5.33 18.11
CA ILE A 226 19.54 -4.33 17.06
C ILE A 226 18.50 -3.23 17.12
N GLU A 227 18.90 -2.01 16.82
CA GLU A 227 18.01 -0.88 16.59
C GLU A 227 18.10 -0.43 15.14
N VAL A 228 16.93 -0.20 14.52
CA VAL A 228 16.82 0.16 13.11
C VAL A 228 16.39 1.60 12.97
N ASN A 229 17.36 2.49 12.72
CA ASN A 229 17.14 3.94 12.53
C ASN A 229 17.28 4.38 11.05
N GLY A 230 17.82 3.52 10.20
CA GLY A 230 18.02 3.73 8.78
C GLY A 230 18.23 2.41 8.05
N ASP A 231 18.49 2.49 6.76
CA ASP A 231 18.87 1.29 5.99
C ASP A 231 20.28 0.88 6.36
N GLY A 232 20.56 -0.40 6.28
CA GLY A 232 21.86 -0.90 6.64
C GLY A 232 22.04 -2.37 6.40
N MET A 233 23.12 -2.88 6.96
CA MET A 233 23.49 -4.28 6.89
C MET A 233 23.92 -4.71 8.28
N LEU A 234 23.52 -5.92 8.66
CA LEU A 234 24.02 -6.64 9.82
C LEU A 234 24.81 -7.85 9.32
N LYS A 235 26.10 -7.90 9.64
CA LYS A 235 27.01 -8.97 9.26
C LYS A 235 27.46 -9.77 10.48
N ALA A 236 27.39 -11.09 10.39
CA ALA A 236 27.80 -11.99 11.46
C ALA A 236 29.12 -12.69 11.13
N PHE A 237 30.05 -12.74 12.07
CA PHE A 237 31.35 -13.42 11.93
C PHE A 237 31.44 -14.63 12.85
N SER A 238 32.11 -15.68 12.37
CA SER A 238 32.42 -16.89 13.13
C SER A 238 33.92 -17.18 13.12
N THR A 239 34.37 -17.95 14.10
CA THR A 239 35.71 -18.53 14.15
C THR A 239 35.61 -20.03 14.30
N LYS A 240 36.57 -20.76 13.72
CA LYS A 240 36.70 -22.20 13.98
C LYS A 240 37.23 -22.41 15.40
N LYS A 241 36.59 -23.31 16.16
CA LYS A 241 37.10 -23.78 17.46
C LYS A 241 38.43 -24.48 17.21
N ARG A 242 39.46 -24.05 17.94
CA ARG A 242 40.79 -24.68 17.90
C ARG A 242 40.84 -25.86 18.85
#